data_AF-A0A7X8WKJ9-F1
#
_entry.id   AF-A0A7X8WKJ9-F1
#
_cell.length_a   1.000
_cell.length_b   1.000
_cell.length_c   1.000
_cell.angle_alpha   90.00
_cell.angle_beta   90.00
_cell.angle_gamma   90.00
#
_symmetry.space_group_name_H-M   'P 1'
#
loop_
_entity.id
_entity.type
_entity.pdbx_description
1 polymer ?
#
loop_
_entity_poly.entity_id
_entity_poly.type
_entity_poly.pdbx_seq_one_letter_code
_entity_poly.pdbx_strand_id
1 'polypeptide(L)'
;MNTKKERKLKPWLGWLIFFVTLVAVFLLGMLAASITERRAEITSIMYNKKVEITGIESRSEIFQQNYPREYETWTQTADTTFESE
;
A
#
# COMPACT_ATOMS: atom_id res chain seq x y z
N MET A 1 -40.63 -27.82 -42.35
CA MET A 1 -39.47 -28.49 -41.74
C MET A 1 -38.59 -27.42 -41.10
N ASN A 2 -38.60 -27.27 -39.78
CA ASN A 2 -37.73 -26.32 -39.08
C ASN A 2 -37.18 -26.99 -37.82
N THR A 3 -35.96 -27.50 -37.90
CA THR A 3 -35.25 -28.03 -36.74
C THR A 3 -34.32 -26.93 -36.22
N LYS A 4 -34.79 -26.14 -35.25
CA LYS A 4 -33.89 -25.33 -34.41
C LYS A 4 -33.03 -26.29 -33.60
N LYS A 5 -31.73 -26.34 -33.92
CA LYS A 5 -30.75 -27.14 -33.20
C LYS A 5 -30.39 -26.41 -31.90
N GLU A 6 -31.07 -26.76 -30.82
CA GLU A 6 -30.76 -26.34 -29.44
C GLU A 6 -29.30 -26.72 -29.14
N ARG A 7 -28.38 -25.74 -29.13
CA ARG A 7 -26.98 -25.99 -28.77
C ARG A 7 -26.87 -26.11 -27.25
N LYS A 8 -27.09 -27.32 -26.73
CA LYS A 8 -26.79 -27.64 -25.33
C LYS A 8 -25.29 -27.45 -25.08
N LEU A 9 -24.94 -26.48 -24.24
CA LEU A 9 -23.56 -26.31 -23.77
C LEU A 9 -23.15 -27.59 -23.04
N LYS A 10 -21.97 -28.14 -23.39
CA LYS A 10 -21.48 -29.36 -22.75
C LYS A 10 -21.24 -29.08 -21.26
N PRO A 11 -21.71 -29.92 -20.32
CA PRO A 11 -21.54 -29.71 -18.88
C PRO A 11 -20.09 -29.44 -18.45
N TRP A 12 -19.13 -30.03 -19.14
CA TRP A 12 -17.70 -29.82 -18.92
C TRP A 12 -17.23 -28.37 -19.16
N LEU A 13 -17.89 -27.63 -20.06
CA LEU A 13 -17.55 -26.23 -20.33
C LEU A 13 -17.84 -25.33 -19.10
N GLY A 14 -18.89 -25.65 -18.33
CA GLY A 14 -19.19 -24.94 -17.08
C GLY A 14 -18.10 -25.15 -16.02
N TRP A 15 -17.64 -26.40 -15.88
CA TRP A 15 -16.52 -26.73 -14.98
C TRP A 15 -15.22 -26.04 -15.40
N LEU A 16 -14.92 -26.01 -16.70
CA LEU A 16 -13.74 -25.31 -17.22
C LEU A 16 -13.79 -23.81 -16.90
N ILE A 17 -14.91 -23.15 -17.19
CA ILE A 17 -15.08 -21.71 -16.91
C ILE A 17 -14.94 -21.43 -15.41
N PHE A 18 -15.50 -22.29 -14.55
CA PHE A 18 -15.42 -22.14 -13.10
C PHE A 18 -13.98 -22.19 -12.57
N PHE A 19 -13.17 -23.16 -13.01
CA PHE A 19 -11.78 -23.24 -12.56
C PHE A 19 -10.93 -22.09 -13.12
N VAL A 20 -11.18 -21.69 -14.37
CA VAL A 20 -10.49 -20.55 -14.98
C VAL A 20 -10.79 -19.25 -14.21
N THR A 21 -12.05 -19.00 -13.84
CA THR A 21 -12.41 -17.81 -13.07
C THR A 21 -11.83 -17.84 -11.66
N LEU A 22 -11.81 -19.01 -10.99
CA LEU A 22 -11.15 -19.18 -9.70
C LEU A 22 -9.67 -18.82 -9.75
N VAL A 23 -8.94 -19.33 -10.73
CA VAL A 23 -7.51 -19.04 -10.90
C VAL A 23 -7.29 -17.56 -11.22
N ALA A 24 -8.11 -16.97 -12.08
CA ALA A 24 -8.01 -15.55 -12.43
C ALA A 24 -8.23 -14.65 -11.20
N VAL A 25 -9.27 -14.90 -10.40
CA VAL A 25 -9.53 -14.14 -9.16
C VAL A 25 -8.43 -14.36 -8.14
N PHE A 26 -7.92 -15.59 -8.01
CA PHE A 26 -6.80 -15.90 -7.11
C PHE A 26 -5.52 -15.12 -7.48
N LEU A 27 -5.16 -15.09 -8.76
CA LEU A 27 -3.99 -14.32 -9.23
C LEU A 27 -4.17 -12.81 -9.02
N LEU A 28 -5.37 -12.27 -9.25
CA LEU A 28 -5.67 -10.87 -8.94
C LEU A 28 -5.58 -10.59 -7.43
N GLY A 29 -6.05 -11.50 -6.59
CA GLY A 29 -5.91 -11.42 -5.14
C GLY A 29 -4.44 -11.43 -4.69
N MET A 30 -3.62 -12.31 -5.27
CA MET A 30 -2.18 -12.36 -5.00
C MET A 30 -1.46 -11.09 -5.44
N LEU A 31 -1.81 -10.54 -6.62
CA LEU A 31 -1.24 -9.28 -7.10
C LEU A 31 -1.64 -8.10 -6.20
N ALA A 32 -2.91 -8.03 -5.80
CA ALA A 32 -3.38 -7.03 -4.86
C ALA A 32 -2.64 -7.13 -3.52
N ALA A 33 -2.50 -8.35 -2.97
CA ALA A 33 -1.74 -8.62 -1.75
C ALA A 33 -0.27 -8.17 -1.87
N SER A 34 0.39 -8.53 -2.97
CA SER A 34 1.78 -8.13 -3.25
C SER A 34 1.97 -6.60 -3.32
N ILE A 35 1.02 -5.88 -3.95
CA ILE A 35 1.07 -4.41 -3.98
C ILE A 35 0.86 -3.83 -2.57
N THR A 36 -0.05 -4.41 -1.79
CA THR A 36 -0.33 -3.93 -0.43
C THR A 36 0.80 -4.23 0.55
N GLU A 37 1.49 -5.37 0.45
CA GLU A 37 2.62 -5.73 1.33
C GLU A 37 3.75 -4.71 1.23
N ARG A 38 4.11 -4.29 0.01
CA ARG A 38 5.12 -3.23 -0.20
C ARG A 38 4.73 -1.91 0.47
N ARG A 39 3.44 -1.59 0.54
CA ARG A 39 2.96 -0.36 1.17
C ARG A 39 2.76 -0.50 2.67
N ALA A 40 2.37 -1.68 3.15
CA ALA A 40 2.16 -1.96 4.57
C ALA A 40 3.46 -1.94 5.36
N GLU A 41 4.58 -2.36 4.78
CA GLU A 41 5.90 -2.16 5.41
C GLU A 41 6.23 -0.67 5.50
N ILE A 42 5.98 0.12 4.45
CA ILE A 42 6.32 1.55 4.43
C ILE A 42 5.39 2.39 5.34
N THR A 43 4.09 2.11 5.36
CA THR A 43 3.15 2.86 6.21
C THR A 43 3.20 2.45 7.67
N SER A 44 3.46 1.17 7.99
CA SER A 44 3.56 0.75 9.40
C SER A 44 4.80 1.34 10.09
N ILE A 45 5.94 1.45 9.40
CA ILE A 45 7.16 2.07 9.95
C ILE A 45 6.97 3.58 10.14
N MET A 46 6.20 4.23 9.26
CA MET A 46 6.08 5.68 9.23
C MET A 46 4.90 6.25 10.03
N TYR A 47 3.88 5.44 10.34
CA TYR A 47 2.66 5.90 11.03
C TYR A 47 2.57 5.45 12.49
N ASN A 48 3.41 4.51 12.94
CA ASN A 48 3.54 4.22 14.36
C ASN A 48 4.43 5.28 15.02
N LYS A 49 3.83 6.18 15.80
CA LYS A 49 4.58 7.04 16.73
C LYS A 49 5.38 6.12 17.65
N LYS A 50 6.71 6.21 17.58
CA LYS A 50 7.66 5.41 18.38
C LYS A 50 7.71 5.89 19.83
N VAL A 51 7.46 7.17 20.06
CA VAL A 51 7.46 7.81 21.38
C VAL A 51 6.13 8.51 21.63
N GLU A 52 5.56 8.32 22.80
CA GLU A 52 4.40 9.10 23.24
C GLU A 52 4.87 10.50 23.66
N ILE A 53 4.38 11.54 22.98
CA ILE A 53 4.67 12.94 23.33
C ILE A 53 3.47 13.48 24.11
N THR A 54 3.68 13.78 25.39
CA THR A 54 2.63 14.22 26.32
C THR A 54 2.71 15.72 26.60
N GLY A 55 1.57 16.42 26.63
CA GLY A 55 1.51 17.84 27.02
C GLY A 55 2.22 18.78 26.03
N ILE A 56 2.91 19.78 26.55
CA ILE A 56 3.75 20.71 25.77
C ILE A 56 5.21 20.26 25.93
N GLU A 57 5.76 19.61 24.89
CA GLU A 57 7.17 19.18 24.86
C GLU A 57 8.01 20.21 24.11
N SER A 58 9.05 20.74 24.76
CA SER A 58 9.93 21.79 24.24
C SER A 58 11.25 21.24 23.68
N ARG A 59 11.63 20.01 24.01
CA ARG A 59 12.86 19.39 23.52
C ARG A 59 12.66 18.87 22.11
N SER A 60 13.29 19.52 21.13
CA SER A 60 13.17 19.18 19.72
C SER A 60 13.63 17.75 19.40
N GLU A 61 14.66 17.24 20.09
CA GLU A 61 15.25 15.90 19.89
C GLU A 61 14.23 14.76 20.03
N ILE A 62 13.21 14.92 20.87
CA ILE A 62 12.18 13.90 21.10
C ILE A 62 11.29 13.72 19.86
N PHE A 63 11.13 14.77 19.06
CA PHE A 63 10.32 14.74 17.85
C PHE A 63 11.00 13.95 16.72
N GLN A 64 12.33 13.81 16.73
CA GLN A 64 13.08 13.08 15.69
C GLN A 64 12.61 11.63 15.53
N GLN A 65 12.24 10.96 16.63
CA GLN A 65 11.84 9.54 16.59
C GLN A 65 10.50 9.32 15.88
N ASN A 66 9.59 10.30 15.95
CA ASN A 66 8.26 10.24 15.36
C ASN A 66 8.18 10.93 13.99
N TYR A 67 9.00 11.98 13.79
CA TYR A 67 8.95 12.87 12.63
C TYR A 67 10.37 13.07 12.05
N PRO A 68 11.05 11.99 11.61
CA PRO A 68 12.46 12.08 11.25
C PRO A 68 12.70 13.00 10.05
N ARG A 69 11.79 13.01 9.08
CA ARG A 69 11.90 13.82 7.85
C ARG A 69 11.70 15.31 8.13
N GLU A 70 10.71 15.63 8.96
CA GLU A 70 10.43 16.99 9.40
C GLU A 70 11.54 17.53 10.30
N TYR A 71 12.08 16.68 11.19
CA TYR A 71 13.21 17.03 12.04
C TYR A 71 14.47 17.31 11.21
N GLU A 72 14.75 16.49 10.19
CA GLU A 72 15.87 16.70 9.28
C GLU A 72 15.76 18.05 8.55
N THR A 73 14.61 18.36 7.94
CA THR A 73 14.39 19.67 7.31
C THR A 73 14.49 20.82 8.31
N TRP A 74 14.01 20.64 9.54
CA TRP A 74 14.17 21.64 10.59
C TRP A 74 15.64 21.85 10.96
N THR A 75 16.45 20.79 11.09
CA THR A 75 17.89 20.94 11.39
C THR A 75 18.65 21.69 10.30
N GLN A 76 18.23 21.59 9.04
CA GLN A 76 18.82 22.35 7.92
C GLN A 76 18.61 23.86 8.07
N THR A 77 17.59 24.32 8.81
CA THR A 77 17.39 25.76 9.07
C THR A 77 18.46 26.39 9.94
N ALA A 78 19.28 25.58 10.62
CA ALA A 78 20.45 26.07 11.34
C ALA A 78 21.58 26.50 10.40
N ASP A 79 21.55 26.08 9.12
CA ASP A 79 22.48 26.53 8.11
C ASP A 79 22.16 27.97 7.69
N THR A 80 23.09 28.89 7.97
CA THR A 80 23.00 30.31 7.63
C THR A 80 24.04 30.72 6.60
N THR A 81 24.58 29.78 5.82
CA THR A 81 25.66 30.05 4.85
C THR A 81 25.17 30.59 3.50
N PHE A 82 23.85 30.71 3.30
CA PHE A 82 23.27 31.22 2.06
C PHE A 82 23.56 32.72 1.86
N GLU A 83 24.11 33.06 0.70
CA GLU A 83 24.34 34.43 0.22
C GLU A 83 23.65 34.58 -1.14
N SER A 84 22.88 35.65 -1.35
CA SER A 84 22.26 35.96 -2.65
C SER A 84 23.24 36.66 -3.59
N GLU A 85 23.02 36.54 -4.90
CA GLU A 85 23.77 37.28 -5.93
C GLU A 85 23.52 38.79 -5.91
#